data_AF-A0A317GED8-F1
#
_entry.id   AF-A0A317GED8-F1
#
_cell.length_a   1.000
_cell.length_b   1.000
_cell.length_c   1.000
_cell.angle_alpha   90.00
_cell.angle_beta   90.00
_cell.angle_gamma   90.00
#
_symmetry.space_group_name_H-M   'P 1'
#
loop_
_entity.id
_entity.type
_entity.pdbx_description
1 polymer ?
#
loop_
_entity_poly.entity_id
_entity_poly.type
_entity_poly.pdbx_seq_one_letter_code
_entity_poly.pdbx_strand_id
1 'polypeptide(L)' 'WWNDFKLIWINKHPRPKTLAELEQLVKGAIEYFNTKRAYTSKNGLTAEQFRNQAA' A
#
# COMPACT_ATOMS: atom_id res chain seq x y z
N TRP A 1 0.44 6.06 -5.09
CA TRP A 1 0.44 5.50 -3.72
C TRP A 1 1.75 5.75 -2.96
N TRP A 2 2.86 6.16 -3.61
CA TRP A 2 4.15 6.35 -2.90
C TRP A 2 4.15 7.43 -1.82
N ASN A 3 3.46 8.57 -2.02
CA ASN A 3 3.29 9.56 -0.96
C ASN A 3 2.50 9.00 0.22
N ASP A 4 1.39 8.31 -0.04
CA ASP A 4 0.59 7.65 1.00
C ASP A 4 1.37 6.57 1.74
N PHE A 5 2.26 5.86 1.06
CA PHE A 5 3.16 4.89 1.71
C PHE A 5 4.01 5.56 2.79
N LYS A 6 4.61 6.72 2.51
CA LYS A 6 5.40 7.45 3.51
C LYS A 6 4.53 8.01 4.65
N LEU A 7 3.41 8.65 4.30
CA LEU A 7 2.60 9.41 5.26
C LEU A 7 1.65 8.54 6.10
N ILE A 8 1.12 7.46 5.52
CA ILE A 8 0.04 6.67 6.12
C ILE A 8 0.53 5.29 6.55
N TRP A 9 1.53 4.73 5.87
CA TRP A 9 2.08 3.43 6.23
C TRP A 9 3.29 3.58 7.16
N ILE A 10 4.38 4.17 6.67
CA ILE A 10 5.64 4.25 7.43
C ILE A 10 5.46 5.02 8.74
N ASN A 11 4.73 6.14 8.73
CA ASN A 11 4.52 6.92 9.96
C ASN A 11 3.63 6.25 11.01
N LYS A 12 2.84 5.24 10.62
CA LYS A 12 1.95 4.50 11.54
C LYS A 12 2.56 3.22 12.08
N HIS A 13 3.70 2.79 11.54
CA HIS A 13 4.38 1.57 11.96
C HIS A 13 5.66 1.91 12.73
N PRO A 14 6.07 1.03 13.67
CA PRO A 14 7.37 1.15 14.30
C PRO A 14 8.49 1.22 13.25
N ARG A 15 9.50 2.04 13.51
CA ARG A 15 10.68 2.11 12.65
C ARG A 15 11.38 0.75 12.69
N PRO A 16 11.55 0.07 11.54
CA PRO A 16 12.28 -1.20 11.49
C PRO A 16 13.74 -0.97 11.88
N LYS A 17 14.31 -1.91 12.64
CA LYS A 17 15.70 -1.89 13.11
C LYS A 17 16.59 -2.79 12.27
N THR A 18 15.99 -3.74 11.56
CA THR A 18 16.67 -4.70 10.68
C THR A 18 16.15 -4.61 9.25
N LEU A 19 16.95 -5.09 8.30
CA LEU A 19 16.52 -5.22 6.91
C LEU A 19 15.29 -6.13 6.77
N ALA A 20 15.25 -7.24 7.50
CA ALA A 20 14.13 -8.17 7.46
C ALA A 20 12.80 -7.53 7.90
N GLU A 21 12.83 -6.72 8.97
CA GLU A 21 11.66 -5.97 9.41
C GLU A 21 11.23 -4.92 8.37
N LEU A 22 12.19 -4.25 7.72
CA LEU A 22 11.90 -3.30 6.65
C LEU A 22 11.25 -3.99 5.45
N GLU A 23 11.77 -5.14 5.03
CA GLU A 23 11.21 -5.93 3.93
C GLU A 23 9.80 -6.40 4.23
N GLN A 24 9.54 -6.90 5.45
CA GLN A 24 8.19 -7.27 5.88
C GLN A 24 7.24 -6.07 5.86
N LEU A 25 7.70 -4.92 6.34
CA LEU A 25 6.91 -3.69 6.36
C LEU A 25 6.56 -3.22 4.94
N VAL A 26 7.50 -3.33 3.99
CA VAL A 26 7.29 -3.00 2.57
C VAL A 26 6.33 -4.01 1.91
N LYS A 27 6.48 -5.31 2.16
CA LYS A 27 5.56 -6.34 1.65
C LYS A 27 4.12 -6.08 2.10
N GLY A 28 3.93 -5.77 3.39
CA GLY A 28 2.62 -5.42 3.93
C GLY A 28 2.03 -4.17 3.28
N ALA A 29 2.85 -3.16 2.98
CA ALA A 29 2.41 -1.98 2.26
C ALA A 29 1.93 -2.31 0.85
N ILE A 30 2.72 -3.10 0.09
CA ILE A 30 2.38 -3.50 -1.27
C ILE A 30 1.03 -4.21 -1.29
N GLU A 31 0.80 -5.14 -0.37
CA GLU A 31 -0.49 -5.82 -0.24
C GLU A 31 -1.60 -4.82 0.06
N TYR A 32 -1.46 -4.01 1.12
CA TYR A 32 -2.49 -3.06 1.54
C TYR A 32 -2.89 -2.08 0.44
N PHE A 33 -1.91 -1.46 -0.23
CA PHE A 33 -2.16 -0.46 -1.26
C PHE A 33 -2.69 -1.05 -2.56
N ASN A 34 -2.44 -2.34 -2.83
CA ASN A 34 -2.98 -2.99 -4.03
C ASN A 34 -4.38 -3.55 -3.81
N THR A 35 -4.63 -4.19 -2.66
CA THR A 35 -5.82 -5.04 -2.47
C THR A 35 -6.82 -4.50 -1.47
N LYS A 36 -6.41 -3.64 -0.53
CA LYS A 36 -7.29 -3.18 0.58
C LYS A 36 -7.69 -1.72 0.43
N ARG A 37 -6.78 -0.86 -0.04
CA ARG A 37 -7.07 0.57 -0.16
C ARG A 37 -7.84 0.89 -1.42
N ALA A 38 -9.08 1.31 -1.24
CA ALA A 38 -9.90 1.95 -2.27
C ALA A 38 -9.48 3.41 -2.49
N TYR A 39 -9.46 3.85 -3.74
CA TYR A 39 -9.20 5.24 -4.09
C TYR A 39 -10.43 5.87 -4.74
N THR A 40 -10.82 7.05 -4.27
CA THR A 40 -11.90 7.85 -4.90
C THR A 40 -11.58 8.18 -6.36
N SER A 41 -10.30 8.45 -6.66
CA SER A 41 -9.81 8.66 -8.04
C SER A 41 -9.89 7.42 -8.93
N LYS A 42 -10.20 6.24 -8.37
CA LYS A 42 -10.41 4.97 -9.08
C LYS A 42 -11.84 4.48 -8.91
N ASN A 43 -12.81 5.39 -8.81
CA ASN A 43 -14.23 5.07 -8.58
C ASN A 43 -14.48 4.20 -7.32
N GLY A 44 -13.66 4.39 -6.27
CA GLY A 44 -13.78 3.60 -5.04
C GLY A 44 -13.21 2.18 -5.15
N LEU A 45 -12.52 1.84 -6.24
CA LEU A 45 -11.90 0.53 -6.42
C LEU A 45 -10.51 0.46 -5.81
N THR A 46 -10.10 -0.77 -5.49
CA THR A 46 -8.71 -1.07 -5.16
C THR A 46 -7.85 -0.96 -6.41
N ALA A 47 -6.53 -0.84 -6.23
CA ALA A 47 -5.65 -0.72 -7.39
C ALA A 47 -5.68 -1.96 -8.27
N GLU A 48 -5.87 -3.15 -7.69
CA GLU A 48 -6.01 -4.40 -8.44
C GLU A 48 -7.33 -4.48 -9.20
N GLN A 49 -8.46 -4.21 -8.52
CA GLN A 49 -9.78 -4.19 -9.18
C GLN A 49 -9.81 -3.24 -10.37
N PHE A 50 -9.23 -2.04 -10.21
CA PHE A 50 -9.13 -1.07 -11.29
C PHE A 50 -8.29 -1.57 -12.47
N ARG A 51 -7.18 -2.28 -12.22
CA ARG A 51 -6.35 -2.86 -13.29
C ARG A 51 -7.08 -3.98 -14.02
N ASN A 52 -7.79 -4.84 -13.29
CA ASN A 52 -8.52 -5.96 -13.86
C ASN A 52 -9.74 -5.52 -14.66
N GLN A 53 -10.31 -4.34 -14.39
CA GLN A 53 -11.37 -3.75 -15.21
C GLN A 53 -10.84 -3.10 -16.50
N ALA A 54 -9.56 -2.75 -16.54
CA ALA A 54 -8.92 -2.13 -17.70
C ALA A 54 -8.24 -3.16 -18.63
N ALA A 55 -8.37 -4.45 -18.34
CA ALA A 55 -7.85 -5.58 -19.11
C ALA A 55 -8.96 -6.21 -19.95
#